data_AF-A0A965MNA2-F1
#
_entry.id   AF-A0A965MNA2-F1
#
_cell.length_a   1.000
_cell.length_b   1.000
_cell.length_c   1.000
_cell.angle_alpha   90.00
_cell.angle_beta   90.00
_cell.angle_gamma   90.00
#
_symmetry.space_group_name_H-M   'P 1'
#
loop_
_entity.id
_entity.type
_entity.pdbx_description
1 polymer ?
#
loop_
_entity_poly.entity_id
_entity_poly.type
_entity_poly.pdbx_seq_one_letter_code
_entity_poly.pdbx_strand_id
1 'polypeptide(L)'
;AVEFLFLFTLATGLVVLFAAVTATREERAREYAVLRALGASNRLLAQVQRAELAGVGALAGFLSTSVAVAMGWGLARYAFEFNWNPSPWVPLIGAVVGALLALAAGWWGLREVLSRPVVQTLRQAQSV
;
A
#
# COMPACT_ATOMS: atom_id res chain seq x y z
N ALA A 1 5.73 17.93 -23.54
CA ALA A 1 6.87 17.85 -22.60
C ALA A 1 6.43 17.42 -21.19
N VAL A 2 5.51 18.14 -20.54
CA VAL A 2 5.06 17.83 -19.16
C VAL A 2 4.38 16.46 -19.04
N GLU A 3 3.57 16.06 -20.02
CA GLU A 3 2.91 14.74 -20.02
C GLU A 3 3.90 13.56 -20.03
N PHE A 4 5.00 13.68 -20.77
CA PHE A 4 6.05 12.67 -20.78
C PHE A 4 6.76 12.58 -19.42
N LEU A 5 7.08 13.73 -18.81
CA LEU A 5 7.66 13.77 -17.47
C LEU A 5 6.70 13.17 -16.43
N PHE A 6 5.40 13.45 -16.53
CA PHE A 6 4.38 12.87 -15.66
C PHE A 6 4.28 11.35 -15.81
N LEU A 7 4.21 10.84 -17.04
CA LEU A 7 4.19 9.39 -17.29
C LEU A 7 5.47 8.72 -16.82
N PHE A 8 6.62 9.36 -17.04
CA PHE A 8 7.92 8.85 -16.62
C PHE A 8 8.05 8.79 -15.09
N THR A 9 7.64 9.84 -14.37
CA THR A 9 7.67 9.84 -12.89
C THR A 9 6.67 8.85 -12.32
N LEU A 10 5.48 8.72 -12.92
CA LEU A 10 4.50 7.71 -12.53
C LEU A 10 5.05 6.29 -12.73
N ALA A 11 5.64 6.00 -13.90
CA ALA A 11 6.24 4.71 -14.19
C ALA A 11 7.39 4.38 -13.23
N THR A 12 8.26 5.36 -12.96
CA THR A 12 9.35 5.22 -11.98
C THR A 12 8.78 4.91 -10.59
N GLY A 13 7.74 5.62 -10.17
CA GLY A 13 7.05 5.37 -8.92
C GLY A 13 6.51 3.94 -8.81
N LEU A 14 5.89 3.42 -9.88
CA LEU A 14 5.41 2.03 -9.94
C LEU A 14 6.54 1.01 -9.83
N VAL A 15 7.66 1.23 -10.52
CA VAL A 15 8.84 0.35 -10.44
C VAL A 15 9.41 0.33 -9.02
N VAL A 16 9.57 1.51 -8.40
CA VAL A 16 10.05 1.63 -7.01
C VAL A 16 9.11 0.94 -6.03
N LEU A 17 7.79 1.13 -6.18
CA LEU A 17 6.76 0.43 -5.40
C LEU A 17 6.89 -1.09 -5.55
N PHE A 18 7.02 -1.60 -6.77
CA PHE A 18 7.16 -3.03 -7.03
C PHE A 18 8.41 -3.63 -6.38
N ALA A 19 9.55 -2.94 -6.49
CA ALA A 19 10.79 -3.35 -5.84
C ALA A 19 10.65 -3.42 -4.31
N ALA A 20 10.08 -2.39 -3.69
CA ALA A 20 9.86 -2.33 -2.25
C ALA A 20 8.89 -3.42 -1.75
N VAL A 21 7.81 -3.69 -2.50
CA VAL A 21 6.85 -4.76 -2.18
C VAL A 21 7.52 -6.14 -2.27
N THR A 22 8.36 -6.36 -3.29
CA THR A 22 9.03 -7.65 -3.46
C THR A 22 10.00 -7.91 -2.29
N ALA A 23 10.81 -6.92 -1.91
CA ALA A 23 11.74 -7.03 -0.79
C ALA A 23 11.03 -7.31 0.55
N THR A 24 9.93 -6.61 0.83
CA THR A 24 9.19 -6.76 2.11
C THR A 24 8.45 -8.09 2.24
N ARG A 25 8.10 -8.77 1.13
CA ARG A 25 7.43 -10.08 1.18
C ARG A 25 8.35 -11.20 1.66
N GLU A 26 9.62 -11.17 1.28
CA GLU A 26 10.59 -12.19 1.67
C GLU A 26 10.87 -12.16 3.18
N GLU A 27 10.93 -10.94 3.75
CA GLU A 27 11.19 -10.72 5.17
C GLU A 27 9.98 -11.16 6.03
N ARG A 28 8.76 -10.73 5.65
CA ARG A 28 7.53 -11.15 6.34
C ARG A 28 7.34 -12.68 6.32
N ALA A 29 7.69 -13.35 5.23
CA ALA A 29 7.54 -14.80 5.13
C ALA A 29 8.37 -15.56 6.18
N ARG A 30 9.59 -15.08 6.50
CA ARG A 30 10.41 -15.64 7.58
C ARG A 30 9.81 -15.39 8.95
N GLU A 31 9.36 -14.17 9.23
CA GLU A 31 8.72 -13.82 10.52
C GLU A 31 7.47 -14.68 10.77
N TYR A 32 6.64 -14.85 9.75
CA TYR A 32 5.46 -15.71 9.81
C TYR A 32 5.81 -17.18 10.10
N ALA A 33 6.87 -17.71 9.50
CA ALA A 33 7.33 -19.06 9.75
C ALA A 33 7.79 -19.25 11.21
N VAL A 34 8.50 -18.26 11.78
CA VAL A 34 8.93 -18.26 13.19
C VAL A 34 7.72 -18.18 14.13
N LEU A 35 6.77 -17.27 13.89
CA LEU A 35 5.55 -17.15 14.72
C LEU A 35 4.70 -18.43 14.69
N ARG A 36 4.64 -19.13 13.55
CA ARG A 36 3.95 -20.42 13.44
C ARG A 36 4.68 -21.53 14.20
N ALA A 37 6.01 -21.53 14.21
CA ALA A 37 6.83 -22.46 15.00
C ALA A 37 6.63 -22.23 16.52
N LEU A 38 6.33 -21.00 16.93
CA LEU A 38 5.99 -20.63 18.31
C LEU A 38 4.51 -20.87 18.69
N GLY A 39 3.70 -21.43 17.80
CA GLY A 39 2.31 -21.84 18.09
C GLY A 39 1.24 -20.77 17.88
N ALA A 40 1.55 -19.66 17.20
CA ALA A 40 0.57 -18.60 16.96
C ALA A 40 -0.60 -19.07 16.07
N SER A 41 -1.84 -18.74 16.48
CA SER A 41 -3.03 -19.11 15.71
C SER A 41 -3.20 -18.26 14.46
N ASN A 42 -3.63 -18.87 13.35
CA ASN A 42 -3.88 -18.18 12.07
C ASN A 42 -4.88 -17.00 12.19
N ARG A 43 -5.77 -17.01 13.20
CA ARG A 43 -6.72 -15.93 13.46
C ARG A 43 -6.05 -14.67 14.01
N LEU A 44 -5.09 -14.82 14.92
CA LEU A 44 -4.34 -13.70 15.47
C LEU A 44 -3.47 -13.04 14.39
N LEU A 45 -2.77 -13.86 13.59
CA LEU A 45 -1.98 -13.39 12.45
C LEU A 45 -2.82 -12.58 11.46
N ALA A 46 -4.03 -13.07 11.13
CA ALA A 46 -4.94 -12.36 10.22
C ALA A 46 -5.44 -11.02 10.80
N GLN A 47 -5.65 -10.92 12.11
CA GLN A 47 -6.04 -9.66 12.76
C GLN A 47 -4.90 -8.65 12.75
N VAL A 48 -3.68 -9.07 13.09
CA VAL A 48 -2.50 -8.21 13.09
C VAL A 48 -2.23 -7.67 11.68
N GLN A 49 -2.24 -8.53 10.66
CA GLN A 49 -2.04 -8.11 9.27
C GLN A 49 -3.09 -7.10 8.80
N ARG A 50 -4.36 -7.27 9.19
CA ARG A 50 -5.43 -6.30 8.86
C ARG A 50 -5.21 -4.97 9.58
N ALA A 51 -4.84 -4.99 10.85
CA ALA A 51 -4.55 -3.78 11.61
C ALA A 51 -3.37 -3.00 11.01
N GLU A 52 -2.32 -3.71 10.61
CA GLU A 52 -1.14 -3.13 9.98
C GLU A 52 -1.47 -2.52 8.61
N LEU A 53 -2.19 -3.25 7.75
CA LEU A 53 -2.61 -2.73 6.44
C LEU A 53 -3.54 -1.53 6.58
N ALA A 54 -4.48 -1.58 7.52
CA ALA A 54 -5.36 -0.45 7.80
C ALA A 54 -4.57 0.76 8.29
N GLY A 55 -3.59 0.56 9.18
CA GLY A 55 -2.73 1.62 9.70
C GLY A 55 -1.87 2.26 8.61
N VAL A 56 -1.16 1.45 7.82
CA VAL A 56 -0.34 1.94 6.70
C VAL A 56 -1.20 2.63 5.65
N GLY A 57 -2.35 2.05 5.31
CA GLY A 57 -3.32 2.63 4.38
C GLY A 57 -3.87 3.97 4.87
N ALA A 58 -4.20 4.07 6.16
CA ALA A 58 -4.65 5.32 6.77
C ALA A 58 -3.59 6.42 6.71
N LEU A 59 -2.35 6.09 7.08
CA LEU A 59 -1.24 7.04 7.04
C LEU A 59 -0.92 7.49 5.61
N ALA A 60 -0.89 6.55 4.66
CA ALA A 60 -0.67 6.86 3.25
C ALA A 60 -1.78 7.75 2.68
N GLY A 61 -3.05 7.42 2.97
CA GLY A 61 -4.21 8.19 2.55
C GLY A 61 -4.23 9.60 3.12
N PHE A 62 -3.94 9.74 4.42
CA PHE A 62 -3.80 11.03 5.09
C PHE A 62 -2.71 11.90 4.47
N LEU A 63 -1.50 11.34 4.29
CA LEU A 63 -0.37 12.06 3.71
C LEU A 63 -0.63 12.48 2.27
N SER A 64 -1.14 11.56 1.45
CA SER A 64 -1.43 11.82 0.03
C SER A 64 -2.45 12.95 -0.13
N THR A 65 -3.57 12.89 0.60
CA THR A 65 -4.60 13.93 0.53
C THR A 65 -4.15 15.25 1.13
N SER A 66 -3.32 15.25 2.19
CA SER A 66 -2.72 16.47 2.74
C SER A 66 -1.83 17.16 1.70
N VAL A 67 -0.97 16.40 1.00
CA VAL A 67 -0.12 16.93 -0.07
C VAL A 67 -0.97 17.44 -1.24
N ALA A 68 -1.99 16.70 -1.66
CA ALA A 68 -2.90 17.11 -2.72
C ALA A 68 -3.63 18.42 -2.39
N VAL A 69 -4.12 18.57 -1.15
CA VAL A 69 -4.75 19.80 -0.67
C VAL A 69 -3.76 20.95 -0.63
N ALA A 70 -2.55 20.73 -0.11
CA ALA A 70 -1.51 21.76 -0.06
C ALA A 70 -1.10 22.24 -1.47
N MET A 71 -0.89 21.32 -2.41
CA MET A 71 -0.60 21.65 -3.80
C MET A 71 -1.78 22.33 -4.49
N GLY A 72 -3.00 21.82 -4.30
CA GLY A 72 -4.21 22.43 -4.85
C GLY A 72 -4.42 23.85 -4.34
N TRP A 73 -4.13 24.11 -3.06
CA TRP A 73 -4.23 25.44 -2.46
C TRP A 73 -3.15 26.37 -3.00
N GLY A 74 -1.90 25.91 -3.11
CA GLY A 74 -0.84 26.67 -3.74
C GLY A 74 -1.19 27.04 -5.19
N LEU A 75 -1.69 26.08 -5.96
CA LEU A 75 -2.07 26.33 -7.35
C LEU A 75 -3.25 27.30 -7.45
N ALA A 76 -4.29 27.11 -6.62
CA ALA A 76 -5.45 28.01 -6.56
C ALA A 76 -5.03 29.45 -6.24
N ARG A 77 -4.13 29.64 -5.27
CA ARG A 77 -3.70 30.96 -4.81
C ARG A 77 -2.73 31.64 -5.77
N TYR A 78 -1.71 30.91 -6.27
CA TYR A 78 -0.60 31.48 -7.02
C TYR A 78 -0.75 31.41 -8.54
N ALA A 79 -1.39 30.36 -9.07
CA ALA A 79 -1.54 30.19 -10.52
C ALA A 79 -2.92 30.66 -11.01
N PHE A 80 -3.97 30.46 -10.21
CA PHE A 80 -5.34 30.77 -10.61
C PHE A 80 -5.95 31.99 -9.90
N GLU A 81 -5.22 32.61 -8.96
CA GLU A 81 -5.65 33.78 -8.17
C GLU A 81 -7.03 33.65 -7.49
N PHE A 82 -7.47 32.43 -7.22
CA PHE A 82 -8.78 32.12 -6.65
C PHE A 82 -8.69 31.86 -5.14
N ASN A 83 -9.63 32.42 -4.37
CA ASN A 83 -9.74 32.19 -2.94
C ASN A 83 -10.44 30.85 -2.65
N TRP A 84 -9.69 29.76 -2.82
CA TRP A 84 -10.12 28.42 -2.43
C TRP A 84 -9.84 28.16 -0.95
N ASN A 85 -10.87 27.82 -0.17
CA ASN A 85 -10.72 27.46 1.23
C ASN A 85 -10.68 25.93 1.38
N PRO A 86 -9.51 25.31 1.63
CA PRO A 86 -9.39 23.86 1.73
C PRO A 86 -10.15 23.34 2.96
N SER A 87 -10.97 22.30 2.76
CA SER A 87 -11.71 21.66 3.86
C SER A 87 -10.78 20.79 4.70
N PRO A 88 -10.74 20.97 6.04
CA PRO A 88 -9.88 20.20 6.94
C PRO A 88 -10.31 18.73 7.08
N TRP A 89 -11.47 18.36 6.56
CA TRP A 89 -11.96 16.98 6.59
C TRP A 89 -11.37 16.10 5.49
N VAL A 90 -10.78 16.71 4.44
CA VAL A 90 -10.25 15.97 3.29
C VAL A 90 -9.12 15.00 3.69
N PRO A 91 -8.15 15.36 4.54
CA PRO A 91 -7.17 14.41 5.04
C PRO A 91 -7.74 13.24 5.82
N LEU A 92 -8.80 13.48 6.61
CA LEU A 92 -9.45 12.44 7.41
C LEU A 92 -10.19 11.44 6.50
N ILE A 93 -10.90 11.93 5.49
CA ILE A 93 -11.55 11.08 4.49
C ILE A 93 -10.48 10.31 3.71
N GLY A 94 -9.37 10.97 3.34
CA GLY A 94 -8.22 10.35 2.72
C GLY A 94 -7.67 9.18 3.52
N ALA A 95 -7.53 9.34 4.84
CA ALA A 95 -7.10 8.27 5.73
C ALA A 95 -8.08 7.08 5.73
N VAL A 96 -9.38 7.33 5.86
CA VAL A 96 -10.39 6.26 5.86
C VAL A 96 -10.40 5.52 4.53
N VAL A 97 -10.39 6.26 3.41
CA VAL A 97 -10.35 5.66 2.07
C VAL A 97 -9.06 4.89 1.85
N GLY A 98 -7.91 5.44 2.25
CA GLY A 98 -6.62 4.77 2.15
C GLY A 98 -6.56 3.47 2.96
N ALA A 99 -7.12 3.46 4.18
CA ALA A 99 -7.23 2.25 5.00
C ALA A 99 -8.10 1.18 4.32
N LEU A 100 -9.27 1.57 3.80
CA LEU A 100 -10.18 0.67 3.10
C LEU A 100 -9.55 0.11 1.82
N LEU A 101 -8.85 0.94 1.04
CA LEU A 101 -8.14 0.51 -0.16
C LEU A 101 -6.99 -0.44 0.16
N ALA A 102 -6.20 -0.17 1.21
CA ALA A 102 -5.14 -1.06 1.64
C ALA A 102 -5.67 -2.43 2.13
N LEU A 103 -6.80 -2.43 2.85
CA LEU A 103 -7.49 -3.66 3.24
C LEU A 103 -8.01 -4.44 2.03
N ALA A 104 -8.64 -3.76 1.07
CA ALA A 104 -9.13 -4.35 -0.17
C ALA A 104 -7.98 -4.92 -1.03
N ALA A 105 -6.90 -4.17 -1.17
CA ALA A 105 -5.68 -4.60 -1.87
C ALA A 105 -5.04 -5.80 -1.17
N GLY A 106 -5.01 -5.83 0.17
CA GLY A 106 -4.56 -6.97 0.94
C GLY A 106 -5.42 -8.22 0.71
N TRP A 107 -6.75 -8.06 0.62
CA TRP A 107 -7.67 -9.16 0.30
C TRP A 107 -7.50 -9.67 -1.14
N TRP A 108 -7.30 -8.78 -2.12
CA TRP A 108 -7.01 -9.17 -3.51
C TRP A 108 -5.65 -9.83 -3.66
N GLY A 109 -4.60 -9.27 -3.04
CA GLY A 109 -3.25 -9.82 -3.08
C GLY A 109 -3.16 -11.21 -2.44
N LEU A 110 -3.97 -11.50 -1.41
CA LEU A 110 -4.06 -12.84 -0.82
C LEU A 110 -4.79 -13.84 -1.73
N ARG A 111 -5.84 -13.40 -2.44
CA ARG A 111 -6.52 -14.21 -3.46
C ARG A 111 -5.59 -14.52 -4.63
N GLU A 112 -4.79 -13.55 -5.07
CA GLU A 112 -3.85 -13.71 -6.19
C GLU A 112 -2.65 -14.61 -5.84
N VAL A 113 -2.23 -14.62 -4.58
CA VAL A 113 -1.21 -15.56 -4.06
C VAL A 113 -1.76 -16.98 -3.90
N LEU A 114 -3.04 -17.14 -3.51
CA LEU A 114 -3.72 -18.45 -3.49
C LEU A 114 -3.96 -19.04 -4.89
N SER A 115 -3.96 -18.20 -5.93
CA SER A 115 -4.02 -18.63 -7.33
C SER A 115 -2.69 -19.16 -7.88
N ARG A 116 -1.57 -19.02 -7.15
CA ARG A 116 -0.31 -19.69 -7.51
C ARG A 116 -0.31 -21.08 -6.87
N PRO A 117 -0.37 -22.18 -7.66
CA PRO A 117 -0.40 -23.51 -7.10
C PRO A 117 0.88 -23.77 -6.30
N VAL A 118 0.71 -24.07 -5.00
CA VAL A 118 1.75 -24.48 -4.03
C VAL A 118 2.63 -25.64 -4.53
N VAL A 119 2.17 -26.35 -5.56
CA VAL A 119 2.89 -27.45 -6.22
C VAL A 119 4.23 -26.98 -6.84
N GLN A 120 4.36 -25.71 -7.24
CA GLN A 120 5.63 -25.18 -7.78
C GLN A 120 6.69 -24.94 -6.70
N THR A 121 6.28 -24.53 -5.50
CA THR A 121 7.20 -24.28 -4.37
C THR A 121 7.72 -25.58 -3.76
N LEU A 122 6.91 -26.64 -3.77
CA LEU A 122 7.35 -27.97 -3.32
C LEU A 122 8.26 -28.68 -4.33
N ARG A 123 8.11 -28.44 -5.65
CA ARG A 123 8.99 -29.03 -6.67
C ARG A 123 10.43 -28.49 -6.66
N GLN A 124 10.65 -27.25 -6.23
CA GLN A 124 12.00 -26.68 -6.12
C GLN A 124 12.76 -27.12 -4.86
N ALA A 125 12.05 -27.45 -3.78
CA ALA A 125 12.67 -27.92 -2.54
C ALA A 125 13.08 -29.42 -2.59
N GLN A 126 12.57 -30.18 -3.57
CA GLN A 126 12.90 -31.59 -3.77
C GLN A 126 14.02 -31.82 -4.80
N SER A 127 14.49 -30.76 -5.48
CA SER A 127 15.56 -30.83 -6.49
C SER A 127 16.90 -30.26 -6.02
N VAL A 128 17.06 -30.05 -4.71
CA VAL A 128 18.34 -29.72 -4.04
C VAL A 128 18.63 -30.84 -3.05
#